data_AF-A0A7Y2VF07-F1
#
_entry.id   AF-A0A7Y2VF07-F1
#
_cell.length_a   1.000
_cell.length_b   1.000
_cell.length_c   1.000
_cell.angle_alpha   90.00
_cell.angle_beta   90.00
_cell.angle_gamma   90.00
#
_symmetry.space_group_name_H-M   'P 1'
#
loop_
_entity.id
_entity.type
_entity.pdbx_description
1 polymer ?
#
loop_
_entity_poly.entity_id
_entity_poly.type
_entity_poly.pdbx_seq_one_letter_code
_entity_poly.pdbx_strand_id
1 'polypeptide(L)' 'NTFGIRMRHEIFDRWLNEERSVDHVVQYLADANFDPEFYRSYEKQILNQFNKQMGTQMRPARKNLKRIFQLK' A
#
# COMPACT_ATOMS: atom_id res chain seq x y z
N ASN A 1 1.57 -13.08 -8.68
CA ASN A 1 1.22 -11.98 -9.60
C ASN A 1 -0.28 -11.74 -9.49
N THR A 2 -0.67 -10.76 -8.70
CA THR A 2 -2.09 -10.40 -8.50
C THR A 2 -2.32 -9.07 -9.22
N PHE A 3 -3.18 -9.07 -10.24
CA PHE A 3 -3.52 -7.88 -11.05
C PHE A 3 -2.36 -7.15 -11.76
N GLY A 4 -1.23 -7.81 -12.01
CA GLY A 4 -0.06 -7.18 -12.65
C GLY A 4 0.70 -6.22 -11.74
N ILE A 5 0.44 -6.26 -10.43
CA ILE A 5 1.16 -5.49 -9.40
C ILE A 5 2.07 -6.47 -8.66
N ARG A 6 3.39 -6.22 -8.68
CA ARG A 6 4.33 -6.94 -7.82
C ARG A 6 4.35 -6.30 -6.46
N MET A 7 3.90 -7.03 -5.45
CA MET A 7 3.87 -6.57 -4.08
C MET A 7 4.93 -7.29 -3.24
N ARG A 8 5.55 -6.56 -2.29
CA ARG A 8 6.47 -7.12 -1.31
C ARG A 8 5.68 -7.96 -0.32
N HIS A 9 5.86 -9.28 -0.35
CA HIS A 9 5.22 -10.17 0.61
C HIS A 9 5.61 -9.82 2.05
N GLU A 10 6.85 -9.41 2.32
CA GLU A 10 7.32 -8.99 3.64
C GLU A 10 6.48 -7.86 4.27
N ILE A 11 5.98 -6.93 3.45
CA ILE A 11 5.11 -5.85 3.93
C ILE A 11 3.73 -6.39 4.31
N PHE A 12 3.17 -7.28 3.49
CA PHE A 12 1.88 -7.91 3.78
C PHE A 12 1.95 -8.86 4.97
N ASP A 13 3.00 -9.69 5.07
CA ASP A 13 3.27 -10.55 6.22
C ASP A 13 3.33 -9.73 7.49
N ARG A 14 4.04 -8.60 7.48
CA ARG A 14 4.08 -7.70 8.63
C ARG A 14 2.71 -7.14 8.98
N TRP A 15 1.94 -6.68 8.00
CA TRP A 15 0.59 -6.15 8.26
C TRP A 15 -0.37 -7.20 8.80
N LEU A 16 -0.25 -8.45 8.35
CA LEU A 16 -1.01 -9.59 8.85
C LEU A 16 -0.60 -9.95 10.29
N ASN A 17 0.71 -10.03 10.57
CA ASN A 17 1.23 -10.29 11.91
C ASN A 17 0.90 -9.16 12.90
N GLU A 18 0.86 -7.91 12.45
CA GLU A 18 0.50 -6.75 13.26
C GLU A 18 -1.02 -6.47 13.27
N GLU A 19 -1.85 -7.38 12.72
CA GLU A 19 -3.31 -7.28 12.68
C GLU A 19 -3.82 -5.90 12.19
N ARG A 20 -3.16 -5.37 11.16
CA ARG A 20 -3.46 -4.01 10.67
C ARG A 20 -4.81 -3.96 9.97
N SER A 21 -5.57 -2.89 10.24
CA SER A 21 -6.84 -2.63 9.58
C SER A 21 -6.70 -2.41 8.08
N VAL A 22 -7.76 -2.69 7.33
CA VAL A 22 -7.83 -2.48 5.87
C VAL A 22 -7.51 -1.02 5.50
N ASP A 23 -7.94 -0.06 6.32
CA ASP A 23 -7.63 1.35 6.17
C ASP A 23 -6.12 1.63 6.11
N HIS A 24 -5.36 0.95 6.96
CA HIS A 24 -3.90 1.04 6.98
C HIS A 24 -3.30 0.44 5.71
N VAL A 25 -3.78 -0.74 5.30
CA VAL A 25 -3.31 -1.42 4.09
C VAL A 25 -3.54 -0.56 2.85
N VAL A 26 -4.73 0.06 2.71
CA VAL A 26 -5.05 0.95 1.58
C VAL A 26 -4.22 2.25 1.63
N GLN A 27 -4.00 2.81 2.81
CA GLN A 27 -3.21 4.03 2.99
C GLN A 27 -1.72 3.82 2.67
N TYR A 28 -1.16 2.65 3.02
CA TYR A 28 0.25 2.30 2.85
C TYR A 28 0.49 1.33 1.69
N LEU A 29 -0.50 1.13 0.81
CA LEU A 29 -0.38 0.27 -0.37
C LEU A 29 0.83 0.63 -1.24
N ALA A 30 1.26 1.89 -1.19
CA ALA A 30 2.42 2.39 -1.91
C ALA A 30 3.77 1.84 -1.41
N ASP A 31 3.88 1.54 -0.11
CA ASP A 31 5.08 0.94 0.48
C ASP A 31 5.17 -0.56 0.14
N ALA A 32 4.02 -1.22 -0.03
CA ALA A 32 3.97 -2.62 -0.49
C ALA A 32 4.31 -2.80 -1.98
N ASN A 33 4.21 -1.73 -2.79
CA ASN A 33 4.47 -1.80 -4.22
C ASN A 33 5.99 -1.94 -4.49
N PHE A 34 6.40 -3.07 -5.09
CA PHE A 34 7.80 -3.39 -5.35
C PHE A 34 8.34 -2.75 -6.63
N ASP A 35 7.47 -2.34 -7.56
CA ASP A 35 7.91 -2.05 -8.92
C ASP A 35 8.76 -0.76 -9.02
N PRO A 36 10.00 -0.82 -9.55
CA PRO A 36 10.96 0.26 -9.37
C PRO A 36 10.67 1.55 -10.14
N GLU A 37 10.00 1.54 -11.29
CA GLU A 37 10.09 2.77 -12.10
C GLU A 37 8.97 3.16 -13.06
N PHE A 38 8.03 2.29 -13.50
CA PHE A 38 7.08 2.72 -14.55
C PHE A 38 5.69 2.10 -14.52
N TYR A 39 5.30 1.41 -13.46
CA TYR A 39 3.94 0.89 -13.36
C TYR A 39 2.97 1.96 -12.88
N ARG A 40 1.80 2.02 -13.53
CA ARG A 40 0.72 2.95 -13.17
C ARG A 40 0.38 2.79 -11.69
N SER A 41 0.64 3.84 -10.93
CA SER A 41 0.26 3.92 -9.51
C SER A 41 -1.26 3.99 -9.38
N TYR A 42 -1.89 2.85 -9.10
CA TYR A 42 -3.32 2.78 -8.80
C TYR A 42 -3.62 3.13 -7.34
N GLU A 43 -2.61 3.31 -6.47
CA GLU A 43 -2.81 3.54 -5.04
C GLU A 43 -3.74 4.74 -4.77
N LYS A 44 -3.56 5.85 -5.50
CA LYS A 44 -4.42 7.05 -5.37
C LYS A 44 -5.85 6.79 -5.82
N GLN A 45 -6.05 6.01 -6.88
CA GLN A 45 -7.38 5.69 -7.39
C GLN A 45 -8.12 4.74 -6.45
N ILE A 46 -7.42 3.70 -5.96
CA ILE A 46 -7.94 2.76 -4.98
C ILE A 46 -8.34 3.49 -3.71
N LEU A 47 -7.48 4.39 -3.20
CA LEU A 47 -7.75 5.15 -1.99
C LEU A 47 -8.92 6.13 -2.17
N ASN A 48 -9.03 6.79 -3.33
CA ASN A 48 -10.16 7.68 -3.60
C ASN A 48 -11.48 6.91 -3.71
N GLN A 49 -11.46 5.74 -4.34
CA GLN A 49 -12.62 4.85 -4.42
C GLN A 49 -13.00 4.29 -3.05
N PHE A 50 -12.01 3.91 -2.24
CA PHE A 50 -12.19 3.45 -0.86
C PHE A 50 -12.82 4.53 0.00
N ASN A 51 -12.28 5.75 -0.02
CA ASN A 51 -12.85 6.92 0.65
C ASN A 51 -14.31 7.15 0.25
N LYS A 52 -14.64 7.02 -1.05
CA LYS A 52 -16.00 7.19 -1.55
C LYS A 52 -16.96 6.09 -1.06
N GLN A 53 -16.51 4.85 -0.97
CA GLN A 53 -17.34 3.72 -0.52
C GLN A 53 -17.48 3.64 1.00
N MET A 54 -16.42 3.97 1.75
CA MET A 54 -16.38 3.92 3.21
C MET A 54 -16.79 5.25 3.86
N GLY A 55 -16.94 6.33 3.10
CA GLY A 55 -17.21 7.67 3.64
C GLY A 55 -16.03 8.26 4.42
N THR A 56 -14.81 7.79 4.15
CA THR A 56 -13.58 8.20 4.84
C THR A 56 -12.82 9.28 4.06
N GLN A 57 -11.99 10.06 4.75
CA GLN A 57 -11.20 11.14 4.14
C GLN A 57 -9.69 10.86 4.23
N MET A 58 -9.29 9.63 3.91
CA MET A 58 -7.90 9.22 4.03
C MET A 58 -7.03 9.92 2.99
N ARG A 59 -5.77 10.16 3.33
CA ARG A 59 -4.77 10.73 2.43
C ARG A 59 -3.72 9.65 2.11
N PRO A 60 -3.22 9.57 0.88
CA PRO A 60 -2.17 8.62 0.54
C PRO A 60 -0.92 8.92 1.37
N ALA A 61 -0.37 7.90 2.03
CA ALA A 61 0.92 8.02 2.68
C ALA A 61 2.00 8.25 1.60
N ARG A 62 2.94 9.16 1.86
CA ARG A 62 4.09 9.33 0.96
C ARG A 62 4.99 8.11 1.12
N LYS A 63 5.42 7.53 0.00
CA LYS A 63 6.43 6.46 -0.02
C LYS A 63 7.62 6.87 0.83
N ASN A 64 7.95 6.07 1.83
CA ASN A 64 9.10 6.32 2.68
C ASN A 64 10.11 5.19 2.50
N LEU A 65 11.09 5.42 1.62
CA LEU A 65 12.13 4.44 1.27
C LEU A 65 12.89 3.93 2.51
N LYS A 66 13.04 4.75 3.56
CA LYS A 66 13.71 4.30 4.80
C LYS A 66 12.94 3.16 5.49
N ARG A 67 11.60 3.14 5.42
CA ARG A 67 10.76 2.06 5.99
C ARG A 67 10.83 0.78 5.15
N ILE A 68 11.07 0.92 3.85
CA ILE A 68 11.14 -0.19 2.90
C ILE A 68 12.52 -0.89 2.97
N PHE A 69 13.59 -0.14 3.19
CA PHE A 69 14.97 -0.66 3.25
C PHE A 69 15.47 -1.03 4.65
N GLN A 70 14.76 -0.65 5.73
CA GLN A 70 15.06 -1.09 7.10
C GLN A 70 14.43 -2.45 7.47
N LEU A 71 13.77 -3.11 6.51
CA LEU A 71 13.42 -4.52 6.63
C LEU A 71 14.69 -5.35 6.44
N LYS A 72 15.53 -5.42 7.48
CA LYS A 72 16.67 -6.33 7.57
C LYS A 72 16.87 -6.79 8.99
#